data_AF-A0A370WXX8-F1
#
_entry.id   AF-A0A370WXX8-F1
#
_cell.length_a   1.000
_cell.length_b   1.000
_cell.length_c   1.000
_cell.angle_alpha   90.00
_cell.angle_beta   90.00
_cell.angle_gamma   90.00
#
_symmetry.space_group_name_H-M   'P 1'
#
loop_
_entity.id
_entity.type
_entity.pdbx_description
1 polymer ?
#
loop_
_entity_poly.entity_id
_entity_poly.type
_entity_poly.pdbx_seq_one_letter_code
_entity_poly.pdbx_strand_id
1 'polypeptide(L)'
;MTMQELVLSIFPSSLNDLKTSGRWMNEMQMRAEPTIPRPLQALGISEMEERVYRLLLTHRMSTAEDIANHLSLSPRQAKQLLDCIEIKGLATHSPVQPPRYIAAPPEIAIEALVHQHQAILERARLIIPELSSHAVTNGSSHEQFVELVTSVSALGLILTQLYQTVQHEILNFHLAPILLPNVNLEEIPAGLHVRSIADAGFLELPGALDRMRIDISMGEEARTFSSLPFKMLVADRRVGLISLNTKDLSGPMLLIRTSSLLDALCLLFELIWERSTPIVLTRTGKLEVGSSTTRLMAATEQLIPLLAAGLNDKKIATEAGMSMTTLNRRLAELMKSFGTRTRFQLGWRAALEVYPNGLLQTVGAVEISDSEPSSA
;
A
#
# COMPACT_ATOMS: atom_id res chain seq x y z
N MET A 1 21.24 -18.08 -8.07
CA MET A 1 20.21 -17.44 -8.90
C MET A 1 20.65 -16.00 -9.11
N THR A 2 21.03 -15.65 -10.33
CA THR A 2 21.58 -14.32 -10.64
C THR A 2 20.46 -13.29 -10.80
N MET A 3 20.79 -12.01 -10.64
CA MET A 3 19.86 -10.87 -10.65
C MET A 3 18.99 -10.78 -11.91
N GLN A 4 19.44 -11.34 -13.04
CA GLN A 4 18.65 -11.45 -14.29
C GLN A 4 17.57 -12.54 -14.23
N GLU A 5 17.80 -13.66 -13.54
CA GLU A 5 16.83 -14.76 -13.42
C GLU A 5 15.66 -14.41 -12.51
N LEU A 6 15.88 -13.51 -11.54
CA LEU A 6 14.85 -13.04 -10.60
C LEU A 6 13.95 -11.95 -11.20
N VAL A 7 14.49 -11.12 -12.10
CA VAL A 7 13.71 -10.12 -12.84
C VAL A 7 12.86 -10.76 -13.94
N LEU A 8 13.38 -11.80 -14.61
CA LEU A 8 12.65 -12.56 -15.64
C LEU A 8 11.60 -13.53 -15.08
N SER A 9 11.73 -13.98 -13.82
CA SER A 9 10.70 -14.82 -13.20
C SER A 9 9.50 -14.04 -12.66
N ILE A 10 9.65 -12.72 -12.45
CA ILE A 10 8.61 -11.83 -11.92
C ILE A 10 7.82 -11.14 -13.04
N PHE A 11 8.40 -10.97 -14.24
CA PHE A 11 7.73 -10.33 -15.37
C PHE A 11 7.76 -11.21 -16.63
N PRO A 12 6.61 -11.72 -17.10
CA PRO A 12 6.55 -12.36 -18.41
C PRO A 12 6.86 -11.35 -19.52
N SER A 13 7.72 -11.74 -20.45
CA SER A 13 8.44 -10.87 -21.39
C SER A 13 7.60 -10.27 -22.53
N SER A 14 6.28 -10.48 -22.57
CA SER A 14 5.44 -10.01 -23.69
C SER A 14 3.95 -10.05 -23.38
N LEU A 15 3.26 -8.96 -23.70
CA LEU A 15 1.79 -8.83 -23.68
C LEU A 15 1.06 -9.86 -24.58
N ASN A 16 1.75 -10.53 -25.51
CA ASN A 16 1.14 -11.57 -26.35
C ASN A 16 1.04 -12.94 -25.65
N ASP A 17 1.88 -13.22 -24.66
CA ASP A 17 1.83 -14.49 -23.91
C ASP A 17 0.74 -14.46 -22.82
N LEU A 18 0.30 -13.27 -22.41
CA LEU A 18 -0.81 -13.08 -21.47
C LEU A 18 -2.20 -13.28 -22.12
N LYS A 19 -2.31 -13.23 -23.46
CA LYS A 19 -3.60 -13.38 -24.17
C LYS A 19 -3.85 -14.78 -24.74
N THR A 20 -2.82 -15.59 -24.99
CA THR A 20 -2.96 -16.83 -25.79
C THR A 20 -3.01 -18.13 -25.00
N SER A 21 -2.71 -18.12 -23.70
CA SER A 21 -2.90 -19.31 -22.88
C SER A 21 -4.17 -19.20 -22.04
N GLY A 22 -5.32 -19.53 -22.64
CA GLY A 22 -6.59 -19.78 -21.94
C GLY A 22 -6.55 -20.98 -20.97
N ARG A 23 -5.35 -21.44 -20.61
CA ARG A 23 -5.09 -22.49 -19.62
C ARG A 23 -4.99 -21.93 -18.19
N TRP A 24 -4.56 -20.67 -18.04
CA TRP A 24 -4.36 -20.05 -16.71
C TRP A 24 -5.66 -19.62 -16.03
N MET A 25 -6.70 -19.25 -16.80
CA MET A 25 -8.03 -19.00 -16.21
C MET A 25 -8.63 -20.27 -15.58
N ASN A 26 -8.50 -21.43 -16.22
CA ASN A 26 -9.12 -22.66 -15.71
C ASN A 26 -8.38 -23.29 -14.50
N GLU A 27 -7.05 -23.15 -14.39
CA GLU A 27 -6.30 -23.68 -13.24
C GLU A 27 -6.29 -22.73 -12.02
N MET A 28 -6.41 -21.41 -12.22
CA MET A 28 -6.51 -20.43 -11.11
C MET A 28 -7.93 -20.27 -10.56
N GLN A 29 -8.96 -20.56 -11.36
CA GLN A 29 -10.37 -20.56 -10.94
C GLN A 29 -10.73 -21.78 -10.06
N MET A 30 -9.80 -22.73 -9.87
CA MET A 30 -9.92 -23.88 -8.97
C MET A 30 -9.28 -23.69 -7.58
N ARG A 31 -8.87 -22.47 -7.20
CA ARG A 31 -8.51 -22.17 -5.81
C ARG A 31 -9.57 -21.27 -5.20
N ALA A 32 -10.49 -21.93 -4.50
CA ALA A 32 -11.63 -21.42 -3.74
C ALA A 32 -11.64 -19.90 -3.55
N GLU A 33 -12.56 -19.22 -4.22
CA GLU A 33 -13.08 -17.93 -3.77
C GLU A 33 -13.29 -18.00 -2.25
N PRO A 34 -12.89 -16.97 -1.48
CA PRO A 34 -13.21 -16.93 -0.06
C PRO A 34 -14.71 -17.02 0.04
N THR A 35 -15.20 -18.17 0.50
CA THR A 35 -16.62 -18.45 0.58
C THR A 35 -17.13 -17.53 1.65
N ILE A 36 -17.70 -16.38 1.26
CA ILE A 36 -18.30 -15.45 2.21
C ILE A 36 -19.35 -16.28 2.95
N PRO A 37 -19.16 -16.56 4.25
CA PRO A 37 -20.12 -17.38 4.99
C PRO A 37 -21.46 -16.68 4.91
N ARG A 38 -22.55 -17.45 4.83
CA ARG A 38 -23.89 -16.87 4.77
C ARG A 38 -24.06 -15.90 5.95
N PRO A 39 -24.81 -14.79 5.82
CA PRO A 39 -24.83 -13.73 6.84
C PRO A 39 -25.09 -14.24 8.27
N LEU A 40 -26.01 -15.21 8.43
CA LEU A 40 -26.31 -15.81 9.73
C LEU A 40 -25.30 -16.88 10.17
N GLN A 41 -24.60 -17.51 9.22
CA GLN A 41 -23.49 -18.41 9.51
C GLN A 41 -22.31 -17.69 10.14
N ALA A 42 -22.05 -16.44 9.75
CA ALA A 42 -21.07 -15.59 10.41
C ALA A 42 -21.41 -15.33 11.89
N LEU A 43 -22.70 -15.36 12.25
CA LEU A 43 -23.18 -15.24 13.63
C LEU A 43 -23.25 -16.60 14.37
N GLY A 44 -22.72 -17.67 13.77
CA GLY A 44 -22.73 -19.01 14.35
C GLY A 44 -24.04 -19.78 14.17
N ILE A 45 -24.95 -19.34 13.29
CA ILE A 45 -26.20 -20.03 12.97
C ILE A 45 -25.97 -20.91 11.73
N SER A 46 -26.09 -22.22 11.90
CA SER A 46 -26.02 -23.19 10.81
C SER A 46 -27.22 -23.05 9.86
N GLU A 47 -27.08 -23.55 8.64
CA GLU A 47 -28.16 -23.56 7.65
C GLU A 47 -29.44 -24.21 8.16
N MET A 48 -29.33 -25.32 8.91
CA MET A 48 -30.50 -26.03 9.42
C MET A 48 -31.19 -25.25 10.55
N GLU A 49 -30.43 -24.57 11.41
CA GLU A 49 -30.97 -23.70 12.45
C GLU A 49 -31.69 -22.49 11.85
N GLU A 50 -31.14 -21.88 10.79
CA GLU A 50 -31.80 -20.79 10.06
C GLU A 50 -33.15 -21.25 9.48
N ARG A 51 -33.20 -22.44 8.88
CA ARG A 51 -34.45 -23.00 8.33
C ARG A 51 -35.50 -23.22 9.42
N VAL A 52 -35.12 -23.75 10.58
CA VAL A 52 -36.05 -23.92 11.72
C VAL A 52 -36.53 -22.56 12.23
N TYR A 53 -35.65 -21.57 12.38
CA TYR A 53 -36.03 -20.24 12.83
C TYR A 53 -37.02 -19.55 11.86
N ARG A 54 -36.76 -19.62 10.55
CA ARG A 54 -37.70 -19.11 9.52
C ARG A 54 -39.04 -19.84 9.54
N LEU A 55 -39.04 -21.14 9.81
CA LEU A 55 -40.27 -21.92 9.95
C LEU A 55 -41.08 -21.47 11.17
N LEU A 56 -40.44 -21.16 12.30
CA LEU A 56 -41.12 -20.62 13.49
C LEU A 56 -41.62 -19.18 13.32
N LEU A 57 -40.95 -18.37 12.48
CA LEU A 57 -41.43 -17.02 12.13
C LEU A 57 -42.73 -17.08 11.31
N THR A 58 -42.86 -18.08 10.45
CA THR A 58 -44.04 -18.28 9.59
C THR A 58 -45.16 -19.05 10.30
N HIS A 59 -44.81 -20.07 11.07
CA HIS A 59 -45.74 -20.94 11.80
C HIS A 59 -45.49 -20.78 13.31
N ARG A 60 -46.23 -19.87 13.93
CA ARG A 60 -46.11 -19.64 15.38
C ARG A 60 -46.65 -20.83 16.16
N MET A 61 -46.09 -21.08 17.35
CA MET A 61 -46.56 -22.11 18.30
C MET A 61 -46.43 -23.56 17.80
N SER A 62 -45.43 -23.82 16.94
CA SER A 62 -45.10 -25.16 16.45
C SER A 62 -44.45 -26.03 17.53
N THR A 63 -44.76 -27.32 17.49
CA THR A 63 -44.12 -28.36 18.31
C THR A 63 -42.91 -28.94 17.59
N ALA A 64 -42.06 -29.69 18.31
CA ALA A 64 -40.93 -30.40 17.70
C ALA A 64 -41.37 -31.39 16.61
N GLU A 65 -42.54 -31.99 16.74
CA GLU A 65 -43.12 -32.90 15.75
C GLU A 65 -43.55 -32.14 14.48
N ASP A 66 -44.13 -30.95 14.62
CA ASP A 66 -44.48 -30.09 13.48
C ASP A 66 -43.22 -29.72 12.68
N ILE A 67 -42.14 -29.33 13.37
CA ILE A 67 -40.86 -28.98 12.74
C ILE A 67 -40.23 -30.20 12.05
N ALA A 68 -40.28 -31.37 12.71
CA ALA A 68 -39.81 -32.62 12.13
C ALA A 68 -40.52 -32.95 10.81
N ASN A 69 -41.85 -32.81 10.78
CA ASN A 69 -42.66 -33.09 9.60
C ASN A 69 -42.40 -32.10 8.46
N HIS A 70 -42.29 -30.80 8.74
CA HIS A 70 -42.06 -29.78 7.71
C HIS A 70 -40.68 -29.84 7.08
N LEU A 71 -39.66 -30.26 7.84
CA LEU A 71 -38.28 -30.32 7.37
C LEU A 71 -37.82 -31.74 7.02
N SER A 72 -38.73 -32.72 7.06
CA SER A 72 -38.43 -34.15 6.85
C SER A 72 -37.28 -34.65 7.73
N LEU A 73 -37.27 -34.24 9.00
CA LEU A 73 -36.27 -34.59 10.00
C LEU A 73 -36.81 -35.65 10.97
N SER A 74 -35.90 -36.33 11.67
CA SER A 74 -36.33 -37.13 12.83
C SER A 74 -36.79 -36.21 13.98
N PRO A 75 -37.75 -36.64 14.82
CA PRO A 75 -38.18 -35.87 15.99
C PRO A 75 -37.03 -35.50 16.95
N ARG A 76 -36.03 -36.38 17.06
CA ARG A 76 -34.82 -36.12 17.85
C ARG A 76 -33.97 -34.99 17.27
N GLN A 77 -33.75 -34.97 15.96
CA GLN A 77 -32.99 -33.90 15.30
C GLN A 77 -33.72 -32.57 15.36
N ALA A 78 -35.04 -32.57 15.16
CA ALA A 78 -35.86 -31.37 15.29
C ALA A 78 -35.77 -30.77 16.70
N LYS A 79 -35.86 -31.61 17.74
CA LYS A 79 -35.67 -31.18 19.12
C LYS A 79 -34.27 -30.60 19.37
N GLN A 80 -33.22 -31.27 18.90
CA GLN A 80 -31.85 -30.77 19.05
C GLN A 80 -31.66 -29.39 18.41
N LEU A 81 -32.19 -29.19 17.20
CA LEU A 81 -32.13 -27.90 16.52
C LEU A 81 -32.93 -26.83 17.27
N LEU A 82 -34.09 -27.18 17.82
CA LEU A 82 -34.91 -26.28 18.64
C LEU A 82 -34.19 -25.86 19.93
N ASP A 83 -33.54 -26.81 20.61
CA ASP A 83 -32.71 -26.53 21.79
C ASP A 83 -31.53 -25.61 21.43
N CYS A 84 -30.87 -25.83 20.27
CA CYS A 84 -29.77 -24.99 19.81
C CYS A 84 -30.19 -23.55 19.51
N ILE A 85 -31.32 -23.35 18.82
CA ILE A 85 -31.81 -21.99 18.51
C ILE A 85 -32.37 -21.29 19.76
N GLU A 86 -32.86 -22.04 20.75
CA GLU A 86 -33.27 -21.49 22.04
C GLU A 86 -32.07 -21.01 22.86
N ILE A 87 -30.97 -21.78 22.92
CA ILE A 87 -29.71 -21.34 23.56
C ILE A 87 -29.17 -20.06 22.90
N LYS A 88 -29.36 -19.91 21.58
CA LYS A 88 -28.96 -18.73 20.80
C LYS A 88 -29.96 -17.56 20.93
N GLY A 89 -31.03 -17.69 21.71
CA GLY A 89 -32.04 -16.65 21.89
C GLY A 89 -32.93 -16.39 20.67
N LEU A 90 -32.88 -17.26 19.66
CA LEU A 90 -33.71 -17.17 18.45
C LEU A 90 -35.13 -17.71 18.68
N ALA A 91 -35.34 -18.56 19.68
CA ALA A 91 -36.66 -19.06 20.03
C ALA A 91 -36.82 -19.22 21.54
N THR A 92 -38.06 -19.31 21.98
CA THR A 92 -38.45 -19.67 23.35
C THR A 92 -39.59 -20.66 23.30
N HIS A 93 -39.77 -21.51 24.30
CA HIS A 93 -40.92 -22.40 24.37
C HIS A 93 -41.87 -22.09 25.53
N SER A 94 -43.14 -22.44 25.35
CA SER A 94 -44.14 -22.47 26.41
C SER A 94 -43.92 -23.66 27.34
N PRO A 95 -44.11 -23.50 28.67
CA PRO A 95 -43.96 -24.59 29.64
C PRO A 95 -45.06 -25.67 29.56
N VAL A 96 -46.08 -25.47 28.71
CA VAL A 96 -47.18 -26.43 28.49
C VAL A 96 -46.69 -27.62 27.65
N GLN A 97 -47.14 -28.84 27.97
CA GLN A 97 -46.81 -30.04 27.18
C GLN A 97 -47.89 -30.35 26.12
N PRO A 98 -47.50 -30.70 24.88
CA PRO A 98 -46.13 -30.65 24.35
C PRO A 98 -45.63 -29.19 24.19
N PRO A 99 -44.31 -28.94 24.37
CA PRO A 99 -43.75 -27.59 24.30
C PRO A 99 -44.00 -26.98 22.92
N ARG A 100 -44.51 -25.75 22.94
CA ARG A 100 -44.76 -24.96 21.73
C ARG A 100 -43.73 -23.86 21.63
N TYR A 101 -42.98 -23.86 20.54
CA TYR A 101 -41.89 -22.94 20.30
C TYR A 101 -42.39 -21.68 19.58
N ILE A 102 -41.80 -20.56 19.95
CA ILE A 102 -42.10 -19.22 19.44
C ILE A 102 -40.77 -18.59 19.06
N ALA A 103 -40.65 -18.16 17.80
CA ALA A 103 -39.50 -17.39 17.35
C ALA A 103 -39.45 -16.01 18.04
N ALA A 104 -38.27 -15.64 18.52
CA ALA A 104 -38.00 -14.27 18.94
C ALA A 104 -38.04 -13.32 17.72
N PRO A 105 -38.47 -12.05 17.88
CA PRO A 105 -38.45 -11.08 16.79
C PRO A 105 -37.04 -10.92 16.20
N PRO A 106 -36.87 -10.95 14.87
CA PRO A 106 -35.55 -10.89 14.23
C PRO A 106 -34.73 -9.66 14.63
N GLU A 107 -35.38 -8.51 14.78
CA GLU A 107 -34.72 -7.24 15.14
C GLU A 107 -34.06 -7.33 16.52
N ILE A 108 -34.63 -8.10 17.44
CA ILE A 108 -34.09 -8.27 18.79
C ILE A 108 -33.07 -9.41 18.80
N ALA A 109 -33.42 -10.56 18.22
CA ALA A 109 -32.61 -11.77 18.31
C ALA A 109 -31.31 -11.65 17.48
N ILE A 110 -31.39 -11.07 16.27
CA ILE A 110 -30.21 -10.89 15.42
C ILE A 110 -29.30 -9.78 15.99
N GLU A 111 -29.84 -8.66 16.46
CA GLU A 111 -29.02 -7.60 17.08
C GLU A 111 -28.31 -8.09 18.35
N ALA A 112 -28.99 -8.87 19.19
CA ALA A 112 -28.36 -9.48 20.37
C ALA A 112 -27.19 -10.40 19.99
N LEU A 113 -27.35 -11.21 18.93
CA LEU A 113 -26.29 -12.07 18.42
C LEU A 113 -25.13 -11.28 17.80
N VAL A 114 -25.43 -10.20 17.06
CA VAL A 114 -24.41 -9.29 16.51
C VAL A 114 -23.58 -8.69 17.65
N HIS A 115 -24.22 -8.14 18.68
CA HIS A 115 -23.53 -7.58 19.84
C HIS A 115 -22.72 -8.63 20.61
N GLN A 116 -23.26 -9.84 20.79
CA GLN A 116 -22.52 -10.94 21.42
C GLN A 116 -21.27 -11.31 20.61
N HIS A 117 -21.40 -11.41 19.28
CA HIS A 117 -20.29 -11.75 18.40
C HIS A 117 -19.22 -10.65 18.38
N GLN A 118 -19.63 -9.37 18.35
CA GLN A 118 -18.72 -8.24 18.51
C GLN A 118 -17.95 -8.32 19.84
N ALA A 119 -18.63 -8.62 20.95
CA ALA A 119 -17.97 -8.78 22.25
C ALA A 119 -16.98 -9.96 22.27
N ILE A 120 -17.27 -11.06 21.57
CA ILE A 120 -16.34 -12.18 21.39
C ILE A 120 -15.11 -11.74 20.60
N LEU A 121 -15.30 -11.02 19.49
CA LEU A 121 -14.21 -10.49 18.68
C LEU A 121 -13.34 -9.49 19.46
N GLU A 122 -13.95 -8.58 20.22
CA GLU A 122 -13.20 -7.65 21.08
C GLU A 122 -12.42 -8.39 22.18
N ARG A 123 -13.02 -9.40 22.82
CA ARG A 123 -12.30 -10.24 23.80
C ARG A 123 -11.14 -11.01 23.16
N ALA A 124 -11.32 -11.54 21.96
CA ALA A 124 -10.24 -12.20 21.23
C ALA A 124 -9.09 -11.23 20.93
N ARG A 125 -9.39 -9.95 20.62
CA ARG A 125 -8.37 -8.91 20.45
C ARG A 125 -7.59 -8.61 21.73
N LEU A 126 -8.18 -8.78 22.91
CA LEU A 126 -7.48 -8.62 24.19
C LEU A 126 -6.37 -9.66 24.42
N ILE A 127 -6.34 -10.74 23.64
CA ILE A 127 -5.28 -11.75 23.67
C ILE A 127 -4.04 -11.29 22.86
N ILE A 128 -4.18 -10.30 21.97
CA ILE A 128 -3.06 -9.81 21.15
C ILE A 128 -1.88 -9.33 22.00
N PRO A 129 -2.06 -8.50 23.05
CA PRO A 129 -0.97 -8.11 23.95
C PRO A 129 -0.32 -9.31 24.66
N GLU A 130 -1.11 -10.29 25.10
CA GLU A 130 -0.60 -11.51 25.74
C GLU A 130 0.24 -12.34 24.77
N LEU A 131 -0.25 -12.63 23.57
CA LEU A 131 0.51 -13.36 22.54
C LEU A 131 1.76 -12.60 22.12
N SER A 132 1.67 -11.27 22.01
CA SER A 132 2.82 -10.41 21.76
C SER A 132 3.84 -10.54 22.89
N SER A 133 3.43 -10.54 24.16
CA SER A 133 4.33 -10.71 25.31
C SER A 133 5.03 -12.06 25.34
N HIS A 134 4.37 -13.13 24.87
CA HIS A 134 4.97 -14.47 24.77
C HIS A 134 5.99 -14.56 23.64
N ALA A 135 5.72 -13.93 22.49
CA ALA A 135 6.71 -13.77 21.42
C ALA A 135 7.94 -12.94 21.87
N VAL A 136 7.78 -12.12 22.91
CA VAL A 136 8.77 -11.18 23.45
C VAL A 136 9.67 -11.77 24.55
N THR A 137 9.49 -13.04 24.94
CA THR A 137 10.41 -13.71 25.88
C THR A 137 11.88 -13.80 25.42
N ASN A 138 12.21 -13.33 24.21
CA ASN A 138 13.57 -13.16 23.69
C ASN A 138 14.09 -11.70 23.61
N GLY A 139 13.41 -10.67 24.16
CA GLY A 139 13.95 -9.30 24.15
C GLY A 139 13.18 -8.27 24.97
N SER A 140 13.89 -7.41 25.70
CA SER A 140 13.40 -6.42 26.68
C SER A 140 12.24 -5.50 26.24
N SER A 141 11.25 -5.36 27.12
CA SER A 141 9.90 -4.83 26.89
C SER A 141 9.71 -3.30 26.79
N HIS A 142 10.75 -2.50 26.49
CA HIS A 142 10.60 -1.02 26.48
C HIS A 142 10.95 -0.33 25.13
N GLU A 143 11.38 -1.06 24.09
CA GLU A 143 11.86 -0.45 22.82
C GLU A 143 11.32 -1.09 21.52
N GLN A 144 10.26 -1.90 21.56
CA GLN A 144 9.80 -2.71 20.40
C GLN A 144 8.80 -2.01 19.47
N PHE A 145 8.97 -0.71 19.22
CA PHE A 145 8.28 -0.07 18.10
C PHE A 145 8.91 -0.42 16.76
N VAL A 146 10.14 -0.94 16.76
CA VAL A 146 10.90 -1.29 15.56
C VAL A 146 11.38 -2.74 15.65
N GLU A 147 11.02 -3.56 14.68
CA GLU A 147 11.40 -4.96 14.56
C GLU A 147 12.15 -5.20 13.24
N LEU A 148 13.26 -5.93 13.29
CA LEU A 148 14.04 -6.25 12.10
C LEU A 148 13.52 -7.53 11.44
N VAL A 149 12.98 -7.40 10.23
CA VAL A 149 12.51 -8.50 9.39
C VAL A 149 13.61 -8.86 8.41
N THR A 150 14.34 -9.94 8.67
CA THR A 150 15.45 -10.41 7.82
C THR A 150 15.02 -11.44 6.78
N SER A 151 13.89 -12.11 6.99
CA SER A 151 13.43 -13.22 6.15
C SER A 151 12.42 -12.77 5.11
N VAL A 152 12.64 -13.16 3.85
CA VAL A 152 11.71 -12.92 2.73
C VAL A 152 10.35 -13.58 3.00
N SER A 153 10.34 -14.78 3.58
CA SER A 153 9.09 -15.48 3.93
C SER A 153 8.31 -14.74 5.03
N ALA A 154 9.02 -14.22 6.04
CA ALA A 154 8.40 -13.43 7.09
C ALA A 154 7.83 -12.11 6.54
N LEU A 155 8.60 -11.43 5.68
CA LEU A 155 8.15 -10.22 4.99
C LEU A 155 6.91 -10.48 4.12
N GLY A 156 6.87 -11.60 3.38
CA GLY A 156 5.72 -11.99 2.57
C GLY A 156 4.46 -12.23 3.41
N LEU A 157 4.59 -12.87 4.57
CA LEU A 157 3.47 -13.07 5.52
C LEU A 157 2.98 -11.73 6.07
N ILE A 158 3.89 -10.85 6.50
CA ILE A 158 3.56 -9.53 7.01
C ILE A 158 2.82 -8.71 5.95
N LEU A 159 3.35 -8.64 4.72
CA LEU A 159 2.71 -7.92 3.62
C LEU A 159 1.31 -8.49 3.32
N THR A 160 1.17 -9.82 3.23
CA THR A 160 -0.14 -10.46 3.03
C THR A 160 -1.14 -10.05 4.12
N GLN A 161 -0.73 -10.10 5.38
CA GLN A 161 -1.57 -9.71 6.51
C GLN A 161 -1.93 -8.22 6.46
N LEU A 162 -0.99 -7.33 6.10
CA LEU A 162 -1.24 -5.89 6.00
C LEU A 162 -2.29 -5.59 4.93
N TYR A 163 -2.15 -6.15 3.73
CA TYR A 163 -3.13 -5.94 2.66
C TYR A 163 -4.51 -6.54 2.99
N GLN A 164 -4.59 -7.59 3.80
CA GLN A 164 -5.87 -8.17 4.25
C GLN A 164 -6.54 -7.38 5.36
N THR A 165 -5.78 -6.59 6.13
CA THR A 165 -6.27 -5.93 7.35
C THR A 165 -6.35 -4.41 7.25
N VAL A 166 -5.79 -3.82 6.20
CA VAL A 166 -5.88 -2.39 5.93
C VAL A 166 -7.34 -1.97 5.72
N GLN A 167 -7.71 -0.83 6.29
CA GLN A 167 -9.08 -0.35 6.27
C GLN A 167 -9.25 1.00 5.58
N HIS A 168 -8.25 1.89 5.65
CA HIS A 168 -8.41 3.30 5.29
C HIS A 168 -7.35 3.79 4.32
N GLU A 169 -6.06 3.48 4.56
CA GLU A 169 -5.00 4.03 3.71
C GLU A 169 -3.73 3.18 3.59
N ILE A 170 -3.11 3.29 2.42
CA ILE A 170 -1.75 2.81 2.13
C ILE A 170 -0.91 3.97 1.59
N LEU A 171 0.27 4.19 2.17
CA LEU A 171 1.25 5.17 1.72
C LEU A 171 2.54 4.47 1.28
N ASN A 172 2.95 4.62 0.04
CA ASN A 172 4.07 3.87 -0.53
C ASN A 172 5.16 4.75 -1.16
N PHE A 173 6.42 4.41 -0.90
CA PHE A 173 7.58 4.81 -1.71
C PHE A 173 7.99 3.62 -2.59
N HIS A 174 7.72 3.72 -3.88
CA HIS A 174 8.05 2.70 -4.88
C HIS A 174 9.49 2.87 -5.36
N LEU A 175 10.37 2.05 -4.79
CA LEU A 175 11.71 1.79 -5.30
C LEU A 175 11.85 0.30 -5.68
N ALA A 176 12.70 0.05 -6.66
CA ALA A 176 13.05 -1.29 -7.11
C ALA A 176 13.87 -2.07 -6.08
N PRO A 177 13.73 -3.41 -6.00
CA PRO A 177 12.73 -4.25 -6.69
C PRO A 177 11.33 -4.06 -6.09
N ILE A 178 10.21 -4.32 -6.77
CA ILE A 178 8.87 -4.11 -6.19
C ILE A 178 8.61 -5.11 -5.04
N LEU A 179 8.03 -4.63 -3.93
CA LEU A 179 7.49 -5.51 -2.89
C LEU A 179 6.02 -5.78 -3.26
N LEU A 180 5.78 -6.69 -4.20
CA LEU A 180 4.44 -7.22 -4.38
C LEU A 180 4.33 -8.48 -3.52
N PRO A 181 3.45 -8.52 -2.52
CA PRO A 181 2.95 -9.82 -2.08
C PRO A 181 2.17 -10.46 -3.25
N ASN A 182 2.01 -11.79 -3.23
CA ASN A 182 1.11 -12.51 -4.14
C ASN A 182 -0.38 -12.23 -3.82
N VAL A 183 -0.72 -10.99 -3.49
CA VAL A 183 -2.09 -10.54 -3.21
C VAL A 183 -2.58 -9.88 -4.49
N ASN A 184 -3.46 -10.59 -5.20
CA ASN A 184 -4.26 -10.00 -6.25
C ASN A 184 -5.26 -9.05 -5.60
N LEU A 185 -4.91 -7.78 -5.45
CA LEU A 185 -5.94 -6.75 -5.42
C LEU A 185 -6.40 -6.62 -6.87
N GLU A 186 -7.53 -7.24 -7.22
CA GLU A 186 -8.16 -7.06 -8.54
C GLU A 186 -8.80 -5.67 -8.63
N GLU A 187 -9.23 -5.13 -7.48
CA GLU A 187 -9.72 -3.76 -7.29
C GLU A 187 -9.35 -3.27 -5.88
N ILE A 188 -9.14 -1.96 -5.71
CA ILE A 188 -8.99 -1.34 -4.38
C ILE A 188 -10.38 -1.25 -3.73
N PRO A 189 -10.59 -1.81 -2.52
CA PRO A 189 -11.88 -1.74 -1.84
C PRO A 189 -12.39 -0.31 -1.66
N ALA A 190 -13.71 -0.13 -1.74
CA ALA A 190 -14.34 1.16 -1.48
C ALA A 190 -13.98 1.69 -0.08
N GLY A 191 -13.37 2.87 -0.01
CA GLY A 191 -12.90 3.51 1.23
C GLY A 191 -11.42 3.32 1.54
N LEU A 192 -10.70 2.46 0.80
CA LEU A 192 -9.25 2.35 0.88
C LEU A 192 -8.59 3.38 -0.04
N HIS A 193 -7.78 4.27 0.54
CA HIS A 193 -6.99 5.25 -0.20
C HIS A 193 -5.55 4.79 -0.37
N VAL A 194 -5.13 4.51 -1.61
CA VAL A 194 -3.75 4.12 -1.91
C VAL A 194 -3.04 5.28 -2.56
N ARG A 195 -1.97 5.78 -1.93
CA ARG A 195 -1.10 6.85 -2.44
C ARG A 195 0.31 6.34 -2.58
N SER A 196 0.91 6.51 -3.76
CA SER A 196 2.28 6.09 -4.02
C SER A 196 3.12 7.17 -4.66
N ILE A 197 4.40 7.18 -4.31
CA ILE A 197 5.41 8.00 -4.96
C ILE A 197 6.46 7.06 -5.54
N ALA A 198 6.63 7.12 -6.85
CA ALA A 198 7.62 6.37 -7.60
C ALA A 198 8.90 7.19 -7.80
N ASP A 199 10.03 6.54 -7.58
CA ASP A 199 11.32 7.05 -7.99
C ASP A 199 11.42 7.12 -9.53
N ALA A 200 12.12 8.10 -10.08
CA ALA A 200 12.30 8.23 -11.53
C ALA A 200 12.98 6.99 -12.13
N GLY A 201 14.01 6.45 -11.48
CA GLY A 201 14.71 5.24 -11.92
C GLY A 201 13.86 3.98 -11.81
N PHE A 202 12.86 3.97 -10.93
CA PHE A 202 11.88 2.88 -10.87
C PHE A 202 11.01 2.83 -12.15
N LEU A 203 10.57 3.99 -12.64
CA LEU A 203 9.73 4.07 -13.84
C LEU A 203 10.45 3.64 -15.13
N GLU A 204 11.78 3.67 -15.14
CA GLU A 204 12.60 3.22 -16.27
C GLU A 204 12.72 1.69 -16.35
N LEU A 205 12.32 0.96 -15.30
CA LEU A 205 12.41 -0.48 -15.30
C LEU A 205 11.40 -1.13 -16.27
N PRO A 206 11.79 -2.23 -16.94
CA PRO A 206 10.88 -3.00 -17.78
C PRO A 206 9.61 -3.40 -17.01
N GLY A 207 8.44 -3.07 -17.56
CA GLY A 207 7.14 -3.40 -16.97
C GLY A 207 6.65 -2.49 -15.84
N ALA A 208 7.48 -1.59 -15.31
CA ALA A 208 7.09 -0.70 -14.20
C ALA A 208 5.96 0.26 -14.59
N LEU A 209 6.01 0.84 -15.80
CA LEU A 209 4.96 1.72 -16.32
C LEU A 209 3.63 0.97 -16.54
N ASP A 210 3.67 -0.23 -17.12
CA ASP A 210 2.46 -1.02 -17.31
C ASP A 210 1.81 -1.41 -15.99
N ARG A 211 2.62 -1.75 -14.99
CA ARG A 211 2.16 -2.04 -13.63
C ARG A 211 1.53 -0.81 -12.98
N MET A 212 2.22 0.33 -13.01
CA MET A 212 1.72 1.60 -12.49
C MET A 212 0.39 1.99 -13.14
N ARG A 213 0.20 1.72 -14.44
CA ARG A 213 -1.09 1.94 -15.12
C ARG A 213 -2.20 1.06 -14.54
N ILE A 214 -1.92 -0.21 -14.27
CA ILE A 214 -2.90 -1.12 -13.65
C ILE A 214 -3.28 -0.59 -12.28
N ASP A 215 -2.28 -0.26 -11.46
CA ASP A 215 -2.49 0.24 -10.10
C ASP A 215 -3.32 1.55 -10.10
N ILE A 216 -3.01 2.52 -10.97
CA ILE A 216 -3.82 3.74 -11.13
C ILE A 216 -5.24 3.42 -11.61
N SER A 217 -5.41 2.45 -12.51
CA SER A 217 -6.74 2.06 -13.00
C SER A 217 -7.61 1.40 -11.92
N MET A 218 -7.00 0.82 -10.89
CA MET A 218 -7.68 0.28 -9.72
C MET A 218 -8.02 1.34 -8.67
N GLY A 219 -7.59 2.60 -8.87
CA GLY A 219 -7.87 3.73 -7.97
C GLY A 219 -6.67 4.26 -7.19
N GLU A 220 -5.45 3.80 -7.46
CA GLU A 220 -4.24 4.32 -6.82
C GLU A 220 -3.91 5.74 -7.30
N GLU A 221 -3.64 6.64 -6.36
CA GLU A 221 -3.08 7.95 -6.66
C GLU A 221 -1.55 7.85 -6.72
N ALA A 222 -1.00 7.94 -7.93
CA ALA A 222 0.43 7.80 -8.15
C ALA A 222 1.09 9.15 -8.48
N ARG A 223 2.26 9.38 -7.91
CA ARG A 223 3.13 10.53 -8.21
C ARG A 223 4.56 10.05 -8.45
N THR A 224 5.38 10.90 -9.06
CA THR A 224 6.81 10.66 -9.26
C THR A 224 7.66 11.72 -8.58
N PHE A 225 8.80 11.30 -8.04
CA PHE A 225 9.78 12.16 -7.41
C PHE A 225 11.19 11.78 -7.88
N SER A 226 12.11 12.75 -7.94
CA SER A 226 13.42 12.57 -8.56
C SER A 226 14.31 11.56 -7.86
N SER A 227 14.28 11.53 -6.52
CA SER A 227 15.01 10.57 -5.72
C SER A 227 14.31 10.33 -4.39
N LEU A 228 13.92 9.08 -4.12
CA LEU A 228 13.32 8.69 -2.85
C LEU A 228 14.38 8.22 -1.85
N PRO A 229 14.24 8.53 -0.54
CA PRO A 229 15.29 8.29 0.45
C PRO A 229 15.47 6.81 0.79
N PHE A 230 14.38 6.03 0.80
CA PHE A 230 14.34 4.61 1.11
C PHE A 230 13.02 4.02 0.63
N LYS A 231 12.94 2.70 0.63
CA LYS A 231 11.68 2.00 0.40
C LYS A 231 10.80 2.07 1.63
N MET A 232 9.51 2.37 1.42
CA MET A 232 8.54 2.52 2.49
C MET A 232 7.16 2.02 2.07
N LEU A 233 6.46 1.37 3.01
CA LEU A 233 5.03 1.11 2.97
C LEU A 233 4.45 1.43 4.34
N VAL A 234 3.35 2.16 4.41
CA VAL A 234 2.59 2.41 5.63
C VAL A 234 1.15 2.02 5.41
N ALA A 235 0.57 1.28 6.36
CA ALA A 235 -0.85 0.90 6.37
C ALA A 235 -1.55 1.52 7.58
N ASP A 236 -2.67 2.22 7.32
CA ASP A 236 -3.55 2.87 8.30
C ASP A 236 -2.83 3.76 9.34
N ARG A 237 -1.63 4.27 9.04
CA ARG A 237 -0.73 4.95 10.00
C ARG A 237 -0.47 4.15 11.29
N ARG A 238 -0.61 2.82 11.23
CA ARG A 238 -0.45 1.93 12.38
C ARG A 238 0.75 1.02 12.26
N VAL A 239 1.08 0.67 11.02
CA VAL A 239 2.23 -0.18 10.71
C VAL A 239 2.96 0.39 9.52
N GLY A 240 4.27 0.57 9.67
CA GLY A 240 5.20 0.95 8.61
C GLY A 240 6.20 -0.17 8.35
N LEU A 241 6.66 -0.27 7.11
CA LEU A 241 7.77 -1.10 6.68
C LEU A 241 8.75 -0.20 5.94
N ILE A 242 10.01 -0.16 6.37
CA ILE A 242 11.07 0.58 5.66
C ILE A 242 12.27 -0.31 5.37
N SER A 243 12.97 -0.09 4.25
CA SER A 243 14.24 -0.79 3.99
C SER A 243 15.31 -0.33 4.97
N LEU A 244 16.03 -1.27 5.60
CA LEU A 244 17.13 -0.94 6.51
C LEU A 244 18.30 -0.26 5.77
N ASN A 245 18.58 -0.70 4.55
CA ASN A 245 19.71 -0.21 3.75
C ASN A 245 19.22 0.32 2.40
N THR A 246 19.53 1.58 2.11
CA THR A 246 19.17 2.25 0.86
C THR A 246 19.93 1.71 -0.35
N LYS A 247 21.08 1.06 -0.13
CA LYS A 247 21.88 0.39 -1.18
C LYS A 247 21.47 -1.05 -1.42
N ASP A 248 20.74 -1.65 -0.48
CA ASP A 248 20.22 -3.02 -0.58
C ASP A 248 18.73 -3.03 -0.25
N LEU A 249 17.93 -2.59 -1.23
CA LEU A 249 16.48 -2.51 -1.15
C LEU A 249 15.79 -3.89 -1.18
N SER A 250 16.56 -4.96 -1.39
CA SER A 250 16.11 -6.36 -1.27
C SER A 250 16.46 -6.97 0.09
N GLY A 251 17.20 -6.22 0.92
CA GLY A 251 17.70 -6.66 2.21
C GLY A 251 16.65 -6.58 3.32
N PRO A 252 17.09 -6.68 4.58
CA PRO A 252 16.21 -6.61 5.74
C PRO A 252 15.32 -5.36 5.76
N MET A 253 14.08 -5.54 6.19
CA MET A 253 13.10 -4.46 6.38
C MET A 253 12.91 -4.22 7.88
N LEU A 254 12.68 -2.97 8.26
CA LEU A 254 12.24 -2.59 9.59
C LEU A 254 10.72 -2.51 9.62
N LEU A 255 10.08 -3.31 10.47
CA LEU A 255 8.67 -3.21 10.81
C LEU A 255 8.51 -2.22 11.95
N ILE A 256 7.76 -1.16 11.71
CA ILE A 256 7.57 -0.05 12.64
C ILE A 256 6.10 -0.01 13.05
N ARG A 257 5.82 -0.07 14.35
CA ARG A 257 4.46 0.05 14.91
C ARG A 257 4.19 1.51 15.30
N THR A 258 2.93 1.80 15.66
CA THR A 258 2.49 3.12 16.13
C THR A 258 3.46 3.71 17.16
N SER A 259 4.10 4.81 16.79
CA SER A 259 5.14 5.49 17.54
C SER A 259 5.42 6.85 16.89
N SER A 260 6.12 7.74 17.60
CA SER A 260 6.58 9.02 17.04
C SER A 260 7.47 8.85 15.80
N LEU A 261 8.15 7.72 15.68
CA LEU A 261 8.91 7.36 14.47
C LEU A 261 7.97 7.13 13.29
N LEU A 262 6.88 6.37 13.48
CA LEU A 262 5.90 6.16 12.42
C LEU A 262 5.21 7.47 12.03
N ASP A 263 4.89 8.32 13.00
CA ASP A 263 4.33 9.65 12.74
C ASP A 263 5.28 10.50 11.89
N ALA A 264 6.58 10.49 12.20
CA ALA A 264 7.61 11.18 11.43
C ALA A 264 7.73 10.64 9.99
N LEU A 265 7.61 9.33 9.79
CA LEU A 265 7.60 8.71 8.45
C LEU A 265 6.36 9.13 7.65
N CYS A 266 5.19 9.20 8.28
CA CYS A 266 3.98 9.70 7.65
C CYS A 266 4.13 11.18 7.25
N LEU A 267 4.70 12.01 8.13
CA LEU A 267 4.98 13.41 7.80
C LEU A 267 6.00 13.57 6.66
N LEU A 268 7.03 12.72 6.62
CA LEU A 268 7.97 12.67 5.51
C LEU A 268 7.27 12.31 4.19
N PHE A 269 6.35 11.34 4.23
CA PHE A 269 5.52 11.00 3.08
C PHE A 269 4.76 12.23 2.57
N GLU A 270 4.01 12.93 3.42
CA GLU A 270 3.22 14.09 3.02
C GLU A 270 4.11 15.20 2.43
N LEU A 271 5.27 15.45 3.01
CA LEU A 271 6.21 16.47 2.55
C LEU A 271 6.81 16.14 1.16
N ILE A 272 7.08 14.86 0.88
CA ILE A 272 7.51 14.42 -0.46
C ILE A 272 6.31 14.39 -1.42
N TRP A 273 5.13 14.01 -0.95
CA TRP A 273 3.89 13.99 -1.71
C TRP A 273 3.53 15.36 -2.27
N GLU A 274 3.61 16.42 -1.45
CA GLU A 274 3.37 17.80 -1.88
C GLU A 274 4.33 18.28 -2.98
N ARG A 275 5.54 17.70 -3.04
CA ARG A 275 6.60 18.06 -3.99
C ARG A 275 6.69 17.14 -5.19
N SER A 276 5.96 16.02 -5.19
CA SER A 276 5.98 15.04 -6.25
C SER A 276 4.99 15.40 -7.38
N THR A 277 5.30 14.93 -8.58
CA THR A 277 4.52 15.24 -9.78
C THR A 277 3.48 14.15 -10.03
N PRO A 278 2.18 14.48 -10.19
CA PRO A 278 1.16 13.50 -10.52
C PRO A 278 1.46 12.72 -11.80
N ILE A 279 1.26 11.40 -11.74
CA ILE A 279 1.30 10.52 -12.89
C ILE A 279 -0.14 10.40 -13.41
N VAL A 280 -0.41 10.91 -14.62
CA VAL A 280 -1.77 10.93 -15.18
C VAL A 280 -1.86 10.01 -16.39
N LEU A 281 -2.95 9.22 -16.44
CA LEU A 281 -3.30 8.42 -17.62
C LEU A 281 -4.02 9.30 -18.64
N THR A 282 -3.46 9.40 -19.85
CA THR A 282 -4.16 10.08 -20.95
C THR A 282 -5.32 9.23 -21.47
N ARG A 283 -6.25 9.87 -22.19
CA ARG A 283 -7.41 9.22 -22.84
C ARG A 283 -7.04 8.12 -23.85
N THR A 284 -5.76 7.99 -24.23
CA THR A 284 -5.24 6.89 -25.08
C THR A 284 -4.62 5.73 -24.28
N GLY A 285 -4.70 5.75 -22.95
CA GLY A 285 -4.09 4.74 -22.08
C GLY A 285 -2.56 4.83 -21.98
N LYS A 286 -1.97 5.93 -22.49
CA LYS A 286 -0.55 6.27 -22.33
C LYS A 286 -0.35 7.13 -21.10
N LEU A 287 0.65 6.78 -20.28
CA LEU A 287 1.10 7.57 -19.14
C LEU A 287 1.76 8.85 -19.63
N GLU A 288 1.20 10.00 -19.25
CA GLU A 288 1.91 11.28 -19.34
C GLU A 288 2.25 11.72 -17.91
N VAL A 289 3.54 11.72 -17.58
CA VAL A 289 4.05 12.63 -16.55
C VAL A 289 3.82 14.02 -17.15
N GLY A 290 2.92 14.82 -16.54
CA GLY A 290 2.27 15.96 -17.22
C GLY A 290 3.18 16.70 -18.20
N SER A 291 2.78 16.74 -19.49
CA SER A 291 3.56 17.12 -20.70
C SER A 291 4.37 18.44 -20.69
N SER A 292 4.31 19.20 -19.60
CA SER A 292 5.24 20.26 -19.27
C SER A 292 6.64 19.69 -18.93
N THR A 293 6.73 18.51 -18.30
CA THR A 293 7.97 17.96 -17.73
C THR A 293 8.98 17.46 -18.75
N THR A 294 8.61 16.78 -19.84
CA THR A 294 9.63 16.30 -20.81
C THR A 294 10.33 17.46 -21.52
N ARG A 295 9.58 18.52 -21.85
CA ARG A 295 10.14 19.76 -22.42
C ARG A 295 10.88 20.60 -21.39
N LEU A 296 10.39 20.63 -20.14
CA LEU A 296 11.09 21.26 -19.03
C LEU A 296 12.38 20.52 -18.71
N MET A 297 12.39 19.20 -18.54
CA MET A 297 13.59 18.38 -18.26
C MET A 297 14.64 18.51 -19.37
N ALA A 298 14.24 18.44 -20.65
CA ALA A 298 15.17 18.70 -21.74
C ALA A 298 15.74 20.14 -21.73
N ALA A 299 14.93 21.13 -21.33
CA ALA A 299 15.40 22.50 -21.14
C ALA A 299 16.24 22.65 -19.84
N THR A 300 15.94 21.90 -18.80
CA THR A 300 16.63 21.83 -17.51
C THR A 300 18.03 21.28 -17.72
N GLU A 301 18.18 20.14 -18.39
CA GLU A 301 19.46 19.51 -18.71
C GLU A 301 20.36 20.41 -19.56
N GLN A 302 19.78 21.18 -20.49
CA GLN A 302 20.56 22.05 -21.38
C GLN A 302 20.89 23.41 -20.75
N LEU A 303 19.97 24.02 -19.99
CA LEU A 303 20.11 25.39 -19.49
C LEU A 303 20.78 25.45 -18.12
N ILE A 304 20.58 24.46 -17.24
CA ILE A 304 21.17 24.47 -15.89
C ILE A 304 22.71 24.49 -15.93
N PRO A 305 23.40 23.63 -16.71
CA PRO A 305 24.87 23.68 -16.75
C PRO A 305 25.40 25.02 -17.24
N LEU A 306 24.70 25.64 -18.20
CA LEU A 306 25.08 26.95 -18.75
C LEU A 306 24.85 28.09 -17.75
N LEU A 307 23.77 28.02 -16.96
CA LEU A 307 23.49 28.96 -15.86
C LEU A 307 24.49 28.79 -14.70
N ALA A 308 24.81 27.54 -14.33
CA ALA A 308 25.78 27.22 -13.30
C ALA A 308 27.21 27.67 -13.68
N ALA A 309 27.54 27.63 -14.98
CA ALA A 309 28.79 28.18 -15.52
C ALA A 309 28.85 29.72 -15.54
N GLY A 310 27.80 30.42 -15.09
CA GLY A 310 27.78 31.89 -15.01
C GLY A 310 27.74 32.59 -16.37
N LEU A 311 27.30 31.91 -17.42
CA LEU A 311 27.18 32.49 -18.75
C LEU A 311 26.06 33.54 -18.77
N ASN A 312 26.25 34.61 -19.56
CA ASN A 312 25.18 35.58 -19.81
C ASN A 312 24.16 35.04 -20.82
N ASP A 313 22.92 35.54 -20.76
CA ASP A 313 21.80 35.05 -21.57
C ASP A 313 22.09 35.06 -23.08
N LYS A 314 22.89 36.02 -23.58
CA LYS A 314 23.26 36.08 -25.00
C LYS A 314 24.15 34.89 -25.41
N LYS A 315 25.09 34.48 -24.55
CA LYS A 315 25.90 33.28 -24.77
C LYS A 315 25.08 32.00 -24.59
N ILE A 316 24.21 31.95 -23.58
CA ILE A 316 23.32 30.80 -23.33
C ILE A 316 22.39 30.56 -24.54
N ALA A 317 21.80 31.61 -25.10
CA ALA A 317 20.93 31.50 -26.28
C ALA A 317 21.67 30.90 -27.48
N THR A 318 22.92 31.31 -27.72
CA THR A 318 23.76 30.80 -28.81
C THR A 318 24.14 29.34 -28.59
N GLU A 319 24.64 28.98 -27.40
CA GLU A 319 25.07 27.60 -27.08
C GLU A 319 23.90 26.62 -27.08
N ALA A 320 22.73 27.04 -26.62
CA ALA A 320 21.53 26.22 -26.59
C ALA A 320 20.73 26.28 -27.91
N GLY A 321 21.26 26.92 -28.96
CA GLY A 321 20.66 26.96 -30.30
C GLY A 321 19.26 27.59 -30.36
N MET A 322 18.98 28.59 -29.51
CA MET A 322 17.64 29.14 -29.33
C MET A 322 17.58 30.68 -29.45
N SER A 323 16.41 31.20 -29.81
CA SER A 323 16.17 32.65 -29.81
C SER A 323 16.06 33.21 -28.39
N MET A 324 16.39 34.49 -28.20
CA MET A 324 16.33 35.15 -26.88
C MET A 324 14.93 35.11 -26.25
N THR A 325 13.88 35.20 -27.06
CA THR A 325 12.48 35.08 -26.61
C THR A 325 12.17 33.67 -26.10
N THR A 326 12.71 32.65 -26.77
CA THR A 326 12.56 31.24 -26.37
C THR A 326 13.30 30.97 -25.06
N LEU A 327 14.52 31.52 -24.92
CA LEU A 327 15.30 31.46 -23.69
C LEU A 327 14.55 32.10 -22.51
N ASN A 328 14.05 33.34 -22.68
CA ASN A 328 13.32 34.04 -21.63
C ASN A 328 12.05 33.30 -21.19
N ARG A 329 11.30 32.73 -22.14
CA ARG A 329 10.11 31.91 -21.82
C ARG A 329 10.50 30.66 -21.02
N ARG A 330 11.54 29.93 -21.46
CA ARG A 330 12.03 28.72 -20.77
C ARG A 330 12.59 29.02 -19.38
N LEU A 331 13.34 30.11 -19.23
CA LEU A 331 13.81 30.57 -17.92
C LEU A 331 12.66 30.94 -16.98
N ALA A 332 11.60 31.59 -17.49
CA ALA A 332 10.43 31.90 -16.67
C ALA A 332 9.68 30.63 -16.21
N GLU A 333 9.58 29.62 -17.09
CA GLU A 333 9.01 28.31 -16.74
C GLU A 333 9.87 27.58 -15.69
N LEU A 334 11.19 27.58 -15.84
CA LEU A 334 12.14 27.02 -14.86
C LEU A 334 12.11 27.78 -13.52
N MET A 335 12.06 29.11 -13.54
CA MET A 335 11.95 29.91 -12.32
C MET A 335 10.68 29.58 -11.55
N LYS A 336 9.56 29.36 -12.27
CA LYS A 336 8.29 28.94 -11.69
C LYS A 336 8.37 27.54 -11.09
N SER A 337 8.99 26.57 -11.76
CA SER A 337 9.12 25.20 -11.26
C SER A 337 10.07 25.10 -10.06
N PHE A 338 11.16 25.87 -10.06
CA PHE A 338 12.12 25.92 -8.95
C PHE A 338 11.71 26.89 -7.82
N GLY A 339 10.55 27.55 -7.92
CA GLY A 339 10.10 28.54 -6.94
C GLY A 339 11.07 29.70 -6.72
N THR A 340 11.83 30.09 -7.75
CA THR A 340 12.83 31.15 -7.68
C THR A 340 12.30 32.45 -8.27
N ARG A 341 12.72 33.58 -7.70
CA ARG A 341 12.25 34.92 -8.09
C ARG A 341 13.23 35.66 -8.98
N THR A 342 14.49 35.22 -9.00
CA THR A 342 15.53 35.81 -9.84
C THR A 342 16.30 34.72 -10.59
N ARG A 343 16.85 35.07 -11.76
CA ARG A 343 17.69 34.17 -12.57
C ARG A 343 18.94 33.72 -11.81
N PHE A 344 19.46 34.59 -10.95
CA PHE A 344 20.57 34.27 -10.05
C PHE A 344 20.18 33.19 -9.03
N GLN A 345 18.99 33.30 -8.40
CA GLN A 345 18.48 32.27 -7.51
C GLN A 345 18.25 30.94 -8.25
N LEU A 346 17.76 31.00 -9.48
CA LEU A 346 17.63 29.81 -10.34
C LEU A 346 18.99 29.14 -10.57
N GLY A 347 20.01 29.91 -11.00
CA GLY A 347 21.37 29.39 -11.23
C GLY A 347 22.03 28.84 -9.96
N TRP A 348 21.91 29.53 -8.83
CA TRP A 348 22.42 29.08 -7.54
C TRP A 348 21.78 27.78 -7.07
N ARG A 349 20.45 27.70 -7.12
CA ARG A 349 19.71 26.50 -6.71
C ARG A 349 19.97 25.31 -7.62
N ALA A 350 20.09 25.58 -8.92
CA ALA A 350 20.44 24.59 -9.93
C ALA A 350 21.87 24.05 -9.74
N ALA A 351 22.84 24.91 -9.38
CA ALA A 351 24.20 24.47 -9.07
C ALA A 351 24.26 23.57 -7.83
N LEU A 352 23.41 23.81 -6.81
CA LEU A 352 23.32 22.96 -5.61
C LEU A 352 22.73 21.58 -5.90
N GLU A 353 21.79 21.47 -6.83
CA GLU A 353 21.21 20.18 -7.23
C GLU A 353 22.12 19.36 -8.16
N VAL A 354 22.88 20.02 -9.04
CA VAL A 354 23.81 19.34 -9.98
C VAL A 354 25.15 18.99 -9.33
N TYR A 355 25.58 19.74 -8.32
CA TYR A 355 26.81 19.47 -7.55
C TYR A 355 26.51 19.38 -6.05
N PRO A 356 25.84 18.32 -5.58
CA PRO A 356 25.46 18.19 -4.16
C PRO A 356 26.67 18.15 -3.20
N ASN A 357 27.87 17.86 -3.70
CA ASN A 357 29.11 17.81 -2.92
C ASN A 357 30.14 18.91 -3.27
N GLY A 358 29.78 19.93 -4.07
CA GLY A 358 30.77 20.77 -4.75
C GLY A 358 31.17 22.12 -4.11
N LEU A 359 30.49 22.62 -3.08
CA LEU A 359 30.68 24.02 -2.62
C LEU A 359 31.46 24.19 -1.31
N LEU A 360 32.13 23.15 -0.79
CA LEU A 360 32.95 23.22 0.42
C LEU A 360 34.38 22.66 0.29
N GLN A 361 34.94 22.64 -0.92
CA GLN A 361 36.39 22.45 -1.10
C GLN A 361 36.97 23.55 -1.98
N THR A 362 37.02 24.78 -1.47
CA THR A 362 38.00 25.81 -1.89
C THR A 362 37.88 27.01 -0.96
N VAL A 363 38.50 26.96 0.22
CA VAL A 363 39.28 28.07 0.81
C VAL A 363 40.24 27.50 1.86
N GLY A 364 41.56 27.67 1.64
CA GLY A 364 42.65 27.49 2.61
C GLY A 364 43.38 26.14 2.49
N ALA A 365 44.65 26.02 2.13
CA ALA A 365 45.76 26.96 2.21
C ALA A 365 46.62 26.90 0.93
N VAL A 366 46.88 28.07 0.36
CA VAL A 366 48.07 28.29 -0.45
C VAL A 366 49.21 28.47 0.54
N GLU A 367 49.97 27.41 0.82
CA GLU A 367 51.33 27.57 1.35
C GLU A 367 52.19 28.08 0.20
N ILE A 368 52.46 29.38 0.23
CA ILE A 368 53.63 29.95 -0.43
C ILE A 368 54.82 29.47 0.41
N SER A 369 55.54 28.47 -0.08
CA SER A 369 56.92 28.21 0.31
C SER A 369 57.79 28.52 -0.88
N ASP A 370 58.43 29.68 -0.82
CA ASP A 370 59.45 30.13 -1.75
C ASP A 370 60.51 29.05 -1.97
N SER A 371 60.76 28.76 -3.24
CA SER A 371 62.00 28.15 -3.69
C SER A 371 63.06 29.25 -3.78
N GLU A 372 64.04 29.24 -2.88
CA GLU A 372 65.36 29.78 -3.19
C GLU A 372 66.34 28.64 -3.51
N PRO A 373 67.14 28.77 -4.58
CA PRO A 373 68.18 27.82 -4.94
C PRO A 373 69.51 28.21 -4.28
N SER A 374 70.34 27.24 -3.85
CA SER A 374 71.80 27.27 -4.13
C SER A 374 72.55 26.09 -3.48
N SER A 375 73.32 25.39 -4.33
CA SER A 375 74.68 24.86 -4.13
C SER A 375 75.17 24.41 -2.74
N ALA A 376 75.57 23.14 -2.64
CA ALA A 376 76.98 22.68 -2.53
C ALA A 376 77.01 21.16 -2.32
#